data_AF-A0A7Y0ZGC3-F1
#
_entry.id   AF-A0A7Y0ZGC3-F1
#
_cell.length_a   1.000
_cell.length_b   1.000
_cell.length_c   1.000
_cell.angle_alpha   90.00
_cell.angle_beta   90.00
_cell.angle_gamma   90.00
#
_symmetry.space_group_name_H-M   'P 1'
#
loop_
_entity.id
_entity.type
_entity.pdbx_description
1 polymer ?
#
loop_
_entity_poly.entity_id
_entity_poly.type
_entity_poly.pdbx_seq_one_letter_code
_entity_poly.pdbx_strand_id
1 'polypeptide(L)'
;MYNPQLPTDGHFMAHDAAFGADTQAFAKATEHQGNQRIRHLLKCFGLRTSLIRLKVIDALLTAADNGRSLGVRGVHSHLLELGIPLSFLSVREVLKRLCSEGLITLNSDKSYSLHEEAVKVLDSGA
;
A
#
# COMPACT_ATOMS: atom_id res chain seq x y z
N MET A 1 24.46 53.79 -32.25
CA MET A 1 24.53 53.23 -33.61
C MET A 1 24.71 51.72 -33.50
N TYR A 2 23.66 50.99 -33.91
CA TYR A 2 23.59 49.58 -34.33
C TYR A 2 23.94 48.41 -33.38
N ASN A 3 22.87 47.67 -33.05
CA ASN A 3 22.81 46.21 -33.00
C ASN A 3 22.62 45.66 -34.43
N PRO A 4 23.23 44.53 -34.82
CA PRO A 4 22.47 43.35 -35.27
C PRO A 4 23.17 42.01 -34.89
N GLN A 5 22.58 40.81 -34.76
CA GLN A 5 21.29 40.21 -35.07
C GLN A 5 21.22 38.80 -34.38
N LEU A 6 20.04 38.43 -33.86
CA LEU A 6 19.54 37.05 -33.60
C LEU A 6 19.22 36.32 -34.94
N PRO A 7 18.81 35.02 -35.06
CA PRO A 7 18.08 34.15 -34.09
C PRO A 7 18.35 32.61 -34.16
N THR A 8 17.74 31.84 -33.24
CA THR A 8 17.02 30.54 -33.42
C THR A 8 16.91 29.90 -32.02
N ASP A 9 15.82 30.17 -31.31
CA ASP A 9 14.64 29.29 -31.16
C ASP A 9 14.95 27.92 -30.53
N GLY A 10 14.39 27.76 -29.34
CA GLY A 10 14.35 26.56 -28.52
C GLY A 10 13.31 26.78 -27.44
N HIS A 11 12.12 27.23 -27.85
CA HIS A 11 10.93 27.27 -27.02
C HIS A 11 10.59 25.85 -26.57
N PHE A 12 10.97 25.49 -25.35
CA PHE A 12 10.26 24.44 -24.63
C PHE A 12 9.10 25.09 -23.89
N MET A 13 8.06 25.49 -24.64
CA MET A 13 6.75 25.76 -24.05
C MET A 13 6.07 24.44 -23.71
N ALA A 14 5.39 24.48 -22.57
CA ALA A 14 4.24 23.69 -22.19
C ALA A 14 4.46 22.16 -22.06
N HIS A 15 4.31 21.68 -20.82
CA HIS A 15 3.03 21.07 -20.49
C HIS A 15 2.66 21.47 -19.07
N ASP A 16 1.71 22.41 -19.03
CA ASP A 16 0.74 22.51 -17.97
C ASP A 16 0.15 21.11 -17.72
N ALA A 17 0.43 20.54 -16.55
CA ALA A 17 -0.24 19.36 -16.05
C ALA A 17 -1.01 19.74 -14.77
N ALA A 18 -1.83 20.79 -14.87
CA ALA A 18 -2.98 20.96 -14.02
C ALA A 18 -4.08 19.96 -14.42
N PHE A 19 -3.86 18.65 -14.19
CA PHE A 19 -4.95 17.67 -14.15
C PHE A 19 -4.50 16.41 -13.40
N GLY A 20 -4.95 16.25 -12.16
CA GLY A 20 -4.67 15.05 -11.35
C GLY A 20 -4.82 15.22 -9.84
N ALA A 21 -5.07 16.43 -9.35
CA ALA A 21 -5.28 16.66 -7.92
C ALA A 21 -6.57 15.99 -7.39
N ASP A 22 -7.61 15.86 -8.23
CA ASP A 22 -8.89 15.26 -7.83
C ASP A 22 -8.78 13.75 -7.62
N THR A 23 -8.15 13.02 -8.56
CA THR A 23 -7.94 11.57 -8.42
C THR A 23 -6.97 11.23 -7.30
N GLN A 24 -5.93 12.04 -7.06
CA GLN A 24 -5.00 11.81 -5.96
C GLN A 24 -5.60 12.16 -4.60
N ALA A 25 -6.50 13.15 -4.52
CA ALA A 25 -7.25 13.44 -3.31
C ALA A 25 -8.27 12.32 -3.00
N PHE A 26 -8.96 11.78 -4.01
CA PHE A 26 -9.87 10.64 -3.84
C PHE A 26 -9.12 9.37 -3.47
N ALA A 27 -8.00 9.06 -4.14
CA ALA A 27 -7.14 7.93 -3.80
C ALA A 27 -6.52 8.08 -2.40
N LYS A 28 -6.14 9.29 -2.00
CA LYS A 28 -5.70 9.58 -0.62
C LYS A 28 -6.83 9.45 0.38
N ALA A 29 -8.06 9.84 0.04
CA ALA A 29 -9.23 9.69 0.91
C ALA A 29 -9.60 8.22 1.11
N THR A 30 -9.59 7.41 0.05
CA THR A 30 -9.81 5.96 0.12
C THR A 30 -8.67 5.27 0.86
N GLU A 31 -7.41 5.68 0.63
CA GLU A 31 -6.27 5.24 1.44
C GLU A 31 -6.43 5.63 2.91
N HIS A 32 -6.94 6.83 3.21
CA HIS A 32 -7.12 7.28 4.58
C HIS A 32 -8.22 6.47 5.30
N GLN A 33 -9.33 6.19 4.61
CA GLN A 33 -10.41 5.35 5.12
C GLN A 33 -10.00 3.88 5.27
N GLY A 34 -9.28 3.31 4.28
CA GLY A 34 -8.71 1.97 4.35
C GLY A 34 -7.73 1.84 5.51
N ASN A 35 -6.82 2.81 5.66
CA ASN A 35 -5.90 2.86 6.79
C ASN A 35 -6.62 2.99 8.14
N GLN A 36 -7.73 3.72 8.23
CA GLN A 36 -8.53 3.79 9.47
C GLN A 36 -9.14 2.44 9.84
N ARG A 37 -9.68 1.70 8.87
CA ARG A 37 -10.22 0.35 9.09
C ARG A 37 -9.12 -0.64 9.51
N ILE A 38 -7.96 -0.60 8.85
CA ILE A 38 -6.81 -1.45 9.22
C ILE A 38 -6.26 -1.07 10.61
N ARG A 39 -6.25 0.21 10.99
CA ARG A 39 -5.89 0.65 12.36
C ARG A 39 -6.83 0.08 13.40
N HIS A 40 -8.14 0.11 13.14
CA HIS A 40 -9.14 -0.48 14.02
C HIS A 40 -8.92 -2.00 14.15
N LEU A 41 -8.72 -2.67 13.02
CA LEU A 41 -8.40 -4.11 12.99
C LEU A 41 -7.19 -4.43 13.85
N LEU A 42 -6.06 -3.73 13.66
CA LEU A 42 -4.87 -3.93 14.47
C LEU A 42 -5.16 -3.76 15.98
N LYS A 43 -5.98 -2.76 16.34
CA LYS A 43 -6.39 -2.54 17.74
C LYS A 43 -7.22 -3.71 18.31
N CYS A 44 -8.16 -4.25 17.55
CA CYS A 44 -8.95 -5.42 17.97
C CYS A 44 -8.09 -6.65 18.23
N PHE A 45 -7.02 -6.83 17.45
CA PHE A 45 -6.07 -7.94 17.61
C PHE A 45 -4.94 -7.64 18.60
N GLY A 46 -5.02 -6.55 19.39
CA GLY A 46 -3.99 -6.19 20.38
C GLY A 46 -2.65 -5.75 19.77
N LEU A 47 -2.63 -5.45 18.48
CA LEU A 47 -1.43 -5.10 17.74
C LEU A 47 -1.20 -3.58 17.72
N ARG A 48 0.04 -3.19 17.99
CA ARG A 48 0.47 -1.81 17.75
C ARG A 48 0.27 -1.42 16.27
N THR A 49 -0.28 -0.24 16.07
CA THR A 49 -0.35 0.40 14.75
C THR A 49 1.05 0.83 14.32
N SER A 50 1.50 0.34 13.18
CA SER A 50 2.74 0.77 12.53
C SER A 50 2.57 0.84 11.02
N LEU A 51 3.33 1.69 10.34
CA LEU A 51 3.24 1.84 8.88
C LEU A 51 3.46 0.52 8.15
N ILE A 52 4.44 -0.28 8.59
CA ILE A 52 4.75 -1.57 7.98
C ILE A 52 3.56 -2.54 8.07
N ARG A 53 2.93 -2.64 9.24
CA ARG A 53 1.77 -3.54 9.41
C ARG A 53 0.58 -3.07 8.59
N LEU A 54 0.35 -1.76 8.55
CA LEU A 54 -0.68 -1.17 7.70
C LEU A 54 -0.45 -1.56 6.24
N LYS A 55 0.75 -1.31 5.70
CA LYS A 55 1.05 -1.58 4.29
C LYS A 55 1.13 -3.05 3.93
N VAL A 56 1.53 -3.93 4.85
CA VAL A 56 1.42 -5.38 4.63
C VAL A 56 -0.04 -5.80 4.54
N ILE A 57 -0.91 -5.35 5.45
CA ILE A 57 -2.34 -5.73 5.42
C ILE A 57 -3.05 -5.13 4.20
N ASP A 58 -2.75 -3.87 3.88
CA ASP A 58 -3.24 -3.17 2.69
C ASP A 58 -2.85 -3.90 1.39
N ALA A 59 -1.60 -4.38 1.29
CA ALA A 59 -1.16 -5.20 0.16
C ALA A 59 -1.95 -6.51 0.03
N LEU A 60 -2.22 -7.18 1.16
CA LEU A 60 -3.01 -8.42 1.18
C LEU A 60 -4.46 -8.17 0.77
N LEU A 61 -5.07 -7.08 1.25
CA LEU A 61 -6.43 -6.66 0.88
C LEU A 61 -6.52 -6.32 -0.60
N THR A 62 -5.59 -5.51 -1.09
CA THR A 62 -5.54 -5.12 -2.51
C THR A 62 -5.37 -6.35 -3.40
N ALA A 63 -4.51 -7.29 -3.04
CA ALA A 63 -4.35 -8.53 -3.80
C ALA A 63 -5.63 -9.37 -3.79
N ALA A 64 -6.26 -9.53 -2.63
CA ALA A 64 -7.51 -10.28 -2.50
C ALA A 64 -8.64 -9.68 -3.34
N ASP A 65 -8.79 -8.35 -3.35
CA ASP A 65 -9.74 -7.63 -4.20
C ASP A 65 -9.51 -7.89 -5.70
N ASN A 66 -8.25 -8.01 -6.10
CA ASN A 66 -7.84 -8.35 -7.47
C ASN A 66 -7.89 -9.87 -7.77
N GLY A 67 -8.43 -10.70 -6.86
CA GLY A 67 -8.49 -12.16 -7.01
C GLY A 67 -7.12 -12.84 -6.98
N ARG A 68 -6.11 -12.21 -6.39
CA ARG A 68 -4.73 -12.70 -6.26
C ARG A 68 -4.41 -12.98 -4.80
N SER A 69 -3.45 -13.86 -4.57
CA SER A 69 -2.89 -14.13 -3.25
C SER A 69 -1.40 -13.75 -3.21
N LEU A 70 -0.90 -13.30 -2.05
CA LEU A 70 0.49 -12.87 -1.91
C LEU A 70 1.26 -13.77 -0.96
N GLY A 71 2.36 -14.35 -1.44
CA GLY A 71 3.40 -14.90 -0.58
C GLY A 71 4.38 -13.81 -0.12
N VAL A 72 5.38 -14.21 0.67
CA VAL A 72 6.44 -13.29 1.20
C VAL A 72 7.09 -12.46 0.09
N ARG A 73 7.36 -13.08 -1.08
CA ARG A 73 7.96 -12.38 -2.24
C ARG A 73 7.06 -11.29 -2.81
N GLY A 74 5.77 -11.57 -2.93
CA GLY A 74 4.79 -10.60 -3.42
C GLY A 74 4.67 -9.40 -2.48
N VAL A 75 4.56 -9.67 -1.17
CA VAL A 75 4.54 -8.61 -0.15
C VAL A 75 5.82 -7.78 -0.18
N HIS A 76 6.99 -8.42 -0.26
CA HIS A 76 8.26 -7.72 -0.32
C HIS A 76 8.41 -6.85 -1.58
N SER A 77 8.02 -7.35 -2.76
CA SER A 77 7.99 -6.55 -3.99
C SER A 77 7.09 -5.33 -3.84
N HIS A 78 5.87 -5.54 -3.34
CA HIS A 78 4.90 -4.48 -3.17
C HIS A 78 5.40 -3.38 -2.21
N LEU A 79 6.04 -3.76 -1.10
CA LEU A 79 6.64 -2.78 -0.18
C LEU A 79 7.79 -2.00 -0.82
N LEU A 80 8.62 -2.64 -1.67
CA LEU A 80 9.66 -1.96 -2.42
C LEU A 80 9.09 -0.96 -3.43
N GLU A 81 8.03 -1.33 -4.14
CA GLU A 81 7.32 -0.45 -5.09
C GLU A 81 6.71 0.77 -4.39
N LEU A 82 6.29 0.63 -3.14
CA LEU A 82 5.83 1.73 -2.28
C LEU A 82 6.97 2.58 -1.69
N GLY A 83 8.24 2.27 -1.99
CA GLY A 83 9.40 2.99 -1.45
C GLY A 83 9.69 2.67 0.02
N ILE A 84 9.27 1.50 0.51
CA ILE A 84 9.48 1.04 1.89
C ILE A 84 10.52 -0.10 1.86
N PRO A 85 11.83 0.22 1.92
CA PRO A 85 12.88 -0.77 1.82
C PRO A 85 12.99 -1.58 3.12
N LEU A 86 12.30 -2.72 3.16
CA LEU A 86 12.50 -3.74 4.18
C LEU A 86 13.26 -4.92 3.62
N SER A 87 14.10 -5.52 4.46
CA SER A 87 14.75 -6.77 4.08
C SER A 87 13.71 -7.89 3.95
N PHE A 88 13.97 -8.86 3.07
CA PHE A 88 13.13 -10.04 2.91
C PHE A 88 12.91 -10.80 4.23
N LEU A 89 13.94 -10.86 5.08
CA LEU A 89 13.86 -11.47 6.40
C LEU A 89 12.87 -10.70 7.29
N SER A 90 12.97 -9.37 7.34
CA SER A 90 12.05 -8.52 8.12
C SER A 90 10.60 -8.69 7.67
N VAL A 91 10.34 -8.79 6.36
CA VAL A 91 8.99 -9.06 5.83
C VAL A 91 8.47 -10.42 6.32
N ARG A 92 9.32 -11.46 6.27
CA ARG A 92 8.95 -12.78 6.79
C ARG A 92 8.65 -12.75 8.29
N GLU A 93 9.42 -12.01 9.08
CA GLU A 93 9.20 -11.87 10.52
C GLU A 93 7.89 -11.13 10.82
N VAL A 94 7.57 -10.07 10.07
CA VAL A 94 6.30 -9.36 10.18
C VAL A 94 5.13 -10.30 9.87
N LEU A 95 5.17 -11.03 8.76
CA LEU A 95 4.14 -11.98 8.38
C LEU A 95 3.99 -13.10 9.42
N LYS A 96 5.11 -13.65 9.90
CA LYS A 96 5.09 -14.66 10.97
C LYS A 96 4.43 -14.12 12.23
N ARG A 97 4.72 -12.88 12.61
CA ARG A 97 4.11 -12.26 13.79
C ARG A 97 2.61 -12.02 13.59
N LEU A 98 2.20 -11.45 12.46
CA LEU A 98 0.78 -11.26 12.16
C LEU A 98 0.01 -12.60 12.16
N CYS A 99 0.65 -13.67 11.70
CA CYS A 99 0.07 -15.01 11.75
C CYS A 99 -0.04 -15.56 13.17
N SER A 100 0.98 -15.36 14.00
CA SER A 100 0.96 -15.77 15.41
C SER A 100 -0.09 -15.04 16.25
N GLU A 101 -0.45 -13.82 15.84
CA GLU A 101 -1.43 -12.98 16.54
C GLU A 101 -2.85 -13.19 15.98
N GLY A 102 -3.02 -14.11 15.01
CA GLY A 102 -4.31 -14.50 14.45
C GLY A 102 -4.90 -13.54 13.43
N LEU A 103 -4.17 -12.50 13.01
CA LEU A 103 -4.67 -11.50 12.06
C LEU A 103 -4.64 -12.02 10.62
N ILE A 104 -3.61 -12.79 10.26
CA ILE A 104 -3.47 -13.43 8.95
C ILE A 104 -3.28 -14.95 9.10
N THR A 105 -3.54 -15.68 8.03
CA THR A 105 -3.28 -17.12 7.93
C THR A 105 -2.34 -17.42 6.78
N LEU A 106 -1.55 -18.48 6.92
CA LEU A 106 -0.71 -19.03 5.85
C LEU A 106 -1.51 -20.13 5.14
N ASN A 107 -1.79 -19.93 3.86
CA ASN A 107 -2.51 -20.89 3.02
C ASN A 107 -1.59 -22.03 2.56
N SER A 108 -2.17 -23.13 2.10
CA SER A 108 -1.44 -24.30 1.60
C SER A 108 -0.55 -23.99 0.38
N ASP A 109 -0.89 -22.97 -0.41
CA ASP A 109 -0.09 -22.51 -1.56
C ASP A 109 1.07 -21.57 -1.16
N LYS A 110 1.31 -21.36 0.15
CA LYS A 110 2.31 -20.44 0.72
C LYS A 110 2.00 -18.96 0.54
N SER A 111 0.78 -18.61 0.13
CA SER A 111 0.27 -17.25 0.23
C SER A 111 -0.26 -16.95 1.62
N TYR A 112 -0.41 -15.66 1.90
CA TYR A 112 -1.05 -15.16 3.12
C TYR A 112 -2.39 -14.55 2.76
N SER A 113 -3.36 -14.78 3.63
CA SER A 113 -4.70 -14.15 3.58
C SER A 113 -5.06 -13.62 4.96
N LEU A 114 -6.00 -12.68 5.02
CA LEU A 114 -6.60 -12.28 6.29
C LEU A 114 -7.34 -13.47 6.91
N HIS A 115 -7.25 -13.59 8.24
CA HIS A 115 -8.00 -14.59 8.98
C HIS A 115 -9.51 -14.29 8.92
N GLU A 116 -10.36 -15.31 8.99
CA GLU A 116 -11.83 -15.13 8.89
C GLU A 116 -12.37 -14.15 9.94
N GLU A 117 -11.83 -14.20 11.17
CA GLU A 117 -12.18 -13.25 12.24
C GLU A 117 -11.74 -11.82 11.91
N ALA A 118 -10.58 -11.65 11.28
CA ALA A 118 -10.09 -10.34 10.86
C ALA A 118 -10.97 -9.74 9.75
N VAL A 119 -11.44 -10.56 8.82
CA VAL A 119 -12.38 -10.16 7.77
C VAL A 119 -13.72 -9.72 8.39
N LYS A 120 -14.25 -10.47 9.37
CA LYS A 120 -15.49 -10.09 10.07
C LYS A 120 -15.38 -8.74 10.78
N VAL A 121 -14.26 -8.48 11.45
CA VAL A 121 -14.02 -7.17 12.12
C VAL A 121 -13.91 -6.05 11.09
N LEU A 122 -13.29 -6.32 9.94
CA LEU A 122 -13.15 -5.34 8.86
C LEU A 122 -14.50 -4.99 8.22
N ASP A 123 -15.38 -5.98 8.03
CA ASP A 123 -16.73 -5.81 7.49
C ASP A 123 -17.69 -5.14 8.49
N SER A 124 -17.57 -5.49 9.78
CA SER A 124 -18.41 -4.91 10.85
C SER A 124 -18.11 -3.42 11.12
N GLY A 125 -16.95 -2.92 10.68
CA GLY A 125 -16.56 -1.51 10.78
C GLY A 125 -16.75 -0.71 9.48
N ALA A 126 -17.48 -1.27 8.51
CA ALA A 126 -17.68 -0.67 7.19
C ALA A 126 -18.81 0.36 7.13
#